data_AF-A0A7Z9QXH5-F1
#
_entry.id   AF-A0A7Z9QXH5-F1
#
_cell.length_a   1.000
_cell.length_b   1.000
_cell.length_c   1.000
_cell.angle_alpha   90.00
_cell.angle_beta   90.00
_cell.angle_gamma   90.00
#
_symmetry.space_group_name_H-M   'P 1'
#
loop_
_entity.id
_entity.type
_entity.pdbx_description
1 polymer ?
#
loop_
_entity_poly.entity_id
_entity_poly.type
_entity_poly.pdbx_seq_one_letter_code
_entity_poly.pdbx_strand_id
1 'polypeptide(L)'
;MFYPAFLNLQGKRCLVVGAGAVAERKVISLLHSGGDVHLISPSITRHLHDLIERNQVSWRDRQFQDGDTSGFFLVCAATDFPQTNTRIFKEAHEENGIDLVNIVDVAPECTFASTSIVVLDKVSISISTSGKSPAMCKRMREYIESKFCRDAINHLEDESHWSASNNIQKTPVMEEHDFESKVPYPVGFLIEGRQCMTVGKSHELSERVNLLHRCGAKVKMTNDALMQNSSAFLIFTDAECREYDGSQLVELTTNPMCGTFYTPLTVIDRDLVIGITPNLDSKSEWQQAKRIQADLATQFESRGYGHFLDLLGSFRSKVMNLIPTQTQRKQFFEEIIDQNFKGEKGSCCFDFDNLGCSAECTFNLVRTRRTDQVQQTIKKKLQTYSYSY
;
A
#
# COMPACT_ATOMS: atom_id res chain seq x y z
N MET A 1 -0.74 2.24 -12.76
CA MET A 1 -1.25 2.92 -11.55
C MET A 1 -2.24 2.03 -10.84
N PHE A 2 -2.13 1.87 -9.52
CA PHE A 2 -3.15 1.22 -8.70
C PHE A 2 -4.28 2.19 -8.34
N TYR A 3 -5.49 1.67 -8.10
CA TYR A 3 -6.60 2.49 -7.62
C TYR A 3 -6.53 2.61 -6.09
N PRO A 4 -6.39 3.82 -5.52
CA PRO A 4 -6.28 4.00 -4.07
C PRO A 4 -7.63 3.80 -3.40
N ALA A 5 -7.66 2.97 -2.35
CA ALA A 5 -8.84 2.78 -1.54
C ALA A 5 -8.46 2.48 -0.10
N PHE A 6 -9.41 2.66 0.80
CA PHE A 6 -9.36 2.18 2.16
C PHE A 6 -10.49 1.18 2.38
N LEU A 7 -10.16 -0.01 2.87
CA LEU A 7 -11.13 -1.06 3.16
C LEU A 7 -11.77 -0.84 4.53
N ASN A 8 -13.07 -1.08 4.61
CA ASN A 8 -13.79 -1.25 5.86
C ASN A 8 -13.73 -2.73 6.29
N LEU A 9 -12.82 -3.04 7.20
CA LEU A 9 -12.59 -4.41 7.66
C LEU A 9 -13.33 -4.76 8.96
N GLN A 10 -14.18 -3.87 9.49
CA GLN A 10 -14.86 -4.09 10.76
C GLN A 10 -15.63 -5.42 10.77
N GLY A 11 -15.16 -6.36 11.60
CA GLY A 11 -15.77 -7.70 11.75
C GLY A 11 -15.63 -8.60 10.51
N LYS A 12 -14.84 -8.20 9.50
CA LYS A 12 -14.61 -8.99 8.29
C LYS A 12 -13.53 -10.05 8.57
N ARG A 13 -13.84 -11.31 8.23
CA ARG A 13 -12.91 -12.43 8.38
C ARG A 13 -11.73 -12.26 7.41
N CYS A 14 -10.52 -12.17 7.96
CA CYS A 14 -9.28 -11.99 7.21
C CYS A 14 -8.33 -13.17 7.49
N LEU A 15 -7.91 -13.89 6.44
CA LEU A 15 -6.96 -14.99 6.55
C LEU A 15 -5.54 -14.50 6.22
N VAL A 16 -4.59 -14.86 7.08
CA VAL A 16 -3.16 -14.74 6.80
C VAL A 16 -2.53 -16.13 6.88
N VAL A 17 -1.82 -16.54 5.81
CA VAL A 17 -1.09 -17.80 5.76
C VAL A 17 0.42 -17.54 5.76
N GLY A 18 1.11 -18.18 6.69
CA GLY A 18 2.50 -17.89 7.07
C GLY A 18 2.56 -16.97 8.29
N ALA A 19 3.72 -16.92 8.95
CA ALA A 19 3.90 -16.16 10.20
C ALA A 19 5.30 -15.55 10.35
N GLY A 20 6.02 -15.34 9.24
CA GLY A 20 7.26 -14.56 9.27
C GLY A 20 6.98 -13.07 9.46
N ALA A 21 8.04 -12.25 9.45
CA ALA A 21 7.94 -10.79 9.66
C ALA A 21 6.94 -10.09 8.70
N VAL A 22 6.82 -10.57 7.46
CA VAL A 22 5.84 -10.01 6.50
C VAL A 22 4.40 -10.34 6.91
N ALA A 23 4.15 -11.57 7.34
CA ALA A 23 2.83 -12.00 7.79
C ALA A 23 2.43 -11.30 9.09
N GLU A 24 3.35 -11.18 10.06
CA GLU A 24 3.12 -10.46 11.30
C GLU A 24 2.65 -9.02 11.06
N ARG A 25 3.34 -8.28 10.16
CA ARG A 25 2.92 -6.91 9.79
C ARG A 25 1.50 -6.86 9.21
N LYS A 26 1.12 -7.85 8.43
CA LYS A 26 -0.24 -7.94 7.88
C LYS A 26 -1.27 -8.23 8.96
N VAL A 27 -0.98 -9.18 9.87
CA VAL A 27 -1.84 -9.48 11.01
C VAL A 27 -2.09 -8.22 11.83
N ILE A 28 -1.04 -7.49 12.23
CA ILE A 28 -1.16 -6.25 13.00
C ILE A 28 -2.00 -5.21 12.26
N SER A 29 -1.72 -4.97 10.97
CA SER A 29 -2.46 -3.98 10.20
C SER A 29 -3.92 -4.34 10.00
N LEU A 30 -4.26 -5.63 9.83
CA LEU A 30 -5.64 -6.09 9.72
C LEU A 30 -6.39 -5.94 11.04
N LEU A 31 -5.74 -6.26 12.17
CA LEU A 31 -6.30 -6.09 13.51
C LEU A 31 -6.60 -4.61 13.82
N HIS A 32 -5.65 -3.70 13.54
CA HIS A 32 -5.85 -2.26 13.73
C HIS A 32 -7.01 -1.68 12.91
N SER A 33 -7.33 -2.33 11.79
CA SER A 33 -8.47 -1.97 10.94
C SER A 33 -9.77 -2.68 11.31
N GLY A 34 -9.80 -3.43 12.40
CA GLY A 34 -10.99 -4.10 12.94
C GLY A 34 -11.31 -5.44 12.27
N GLY A 35 -10.37 -6.04 11.54
CA GLY A 35 -10.53 -7.36 10.94
C GLY A 35 -10.57 -8.49 11.97
N ASP A 36 -11.42 -9.50 11.74
CA ASP A 36 -11.37 -10.77 12.46
C ASP A 36 -10.25 -11.63 11.84
N VAL A 37 -9.07 -11.65 12.46
CA VAL A 37 -7.86 -12.22 11.87
C VAL A 37 -7.67 -13.69 12.24
N HIS A 38 -7.54 -14.52 11.20
CA HIS A 38 -7.23 -15.94 11.29
C HIS A 38 -5.84 -16.18 10.71
N LEU A 39 -5.00 -16.91 11.44
CA LEU A 39 -3.62 -17.23 11.09
C LEU A 39 -3.45 -18.73 10.87
N ILE A 40 -2.82 -19.13 9.77
CA ILE A 40 -2.42 -20.52 9.52
C ILE A 40 -0.91 -20.58 9.33
N SER A 41 -0.21 -21.22 10.26
CA SER A 41 1.23 -21.42 10.19
C SER A 41 1.69 -22.48 11.21
N PRO A 42 2.68 -23.34 10.89
CA PRO A 42 3.25 -24.32 11.83
C PRO A 42 4.25 -23.72 12.83
N SER A 43 4.57 -22.43 12.68
CA SER A 43 5.48 -21.70 13.54
C SER A 43 5.03 -20.25 13.59
N ILE A 44 5.27 -19.55 14.69
CA ILE A 44 4.88 -18.14 14.85
C ILE A 44 6.01 -17.36 15.52
N THR A 45 6.04 -16.05 15.31
CA THR A 45 6.91 -15.15 16.07
C THR A 45 6.42 -15.00 17.50
N ARG A 46 7.28 -14.46 18.37
CA ARG A 46 6.90 -14.13 19.75
C ARG A 46 5.74 -13.13 19.81
N HIS A 47 5.76 -12.12 18.95
CA HIS A 47 4.71 -11.10 18.96
C HIS A 47 3.35 -11.68 18.53
N LEU A 48 3.32 -12.55 17.51
CA LEU A 48 2.10 -13.26 17.12
C LEU A 48 1.60 -14.17 18.25
N HIS A 49 2.51 -14.83 18.98
CA HIS A 49 2.15 -15.63 20.15
C HIS A 49 1.43 -14.79 21.21
N ASP A 50 1.97 -13.61 21.55
CA ASP A 50 1.36 -12.70 22.53
C ASP A 50 -0.06 -12.25 22.10
N LEU A 51 -0.27 -12.00 20.79
CA LEU A 51 -1.60 -11.65 20.24
C LEU A 51 -2.59 -12.82 20.32
N ILE A 52 -2.12 -14.05 20.10
CA ILE A 52 -2.93 -15.27 20.20
C ILE A 52 -3.33 -15.54 21.65
N GLU A 53 -2.41 -15.41 22.60
CA GLU A 53 -2.70 -15.58 24.03
C GLU A 53 -3.76 -14.59 24.54
N ARG A 54 -3.82 -13.40 23.93
CA ARG A 54 -4.83 -12.37 24.19
C ARG A 54 -6.14 -12.60 23.44
N ASN A 55 -6.30 -13.71 22.72
CA ASN A 55 -7.45 -14.03 21.88
C ASN A 55 -7.75 -12.99 20.78
N GLN A 56 -6.74 -12.23 20.34
CA GLN A 56 -6.90 -11.26 19.25
C GLN A 56 -6.79 -11.91 17.87
N VAL A 57 -6.09 -13.05 17.78
CA VAL A 57 -5.88 -13.79 16.53
C VAL A 57 -6.29 -15.25 16.71
N SER A 58 -7.12 -15.75 15.80
CA SER A 58 -7.45 -17.18 15.74
C SER A 58 -6.33 -17.94 15.01
N TRP A 59 -5.56 -18.77 15.71
CA TRP A 59 -4.43 -19.48 15.12
C TRP A 59 -4.71 -20.98 14.89
N ARG A 60 -4.30 -21.48 13.72
CA ARG A 60 -4.20 -22.91 13.42
C ARG A 60 -2.73 -23.28 13.27
N ASP A 61 -2.24 -24.03 14.25
CA ASP A 61 -0.88 -24.56 14.28
C ASP A 61 -0.72 -25.74 13.30
N ARG A 62 -0.67 -25.41 12.00
CA ARG A 62 -0.42 -26.35 10.91
C ARG A 62 -0.09 -25.62 9.62
N GLN A 63 0.32 -26.39 8.62
CA GLN A 63 0.39 -25.93 7.24
C GLN A 63 -1.01 -25.74 6.63
N PHE A 64 -1.05 -24.97 5.55
CA PHE A 64 -2.23 -24.76 4.70
C PHE A 64 -2.74 -26.08 4.11
N GLN A 65 -4.06 -26.22 4.08
CA GLN A 65 -4.80 -27.35 3.52
C GLN A 65 -5.91 -26.87 2.61
N ASP A 66 -6.34 -27.70 1.67
CA ASP A 66 -7.39 -27.32 0.73
C ASP A 66 -8.71 -27.07 1.48
N GLY A 67 -9.38 -25.98 1.12
CA GLY A 67 -10.63 -25.51 1.74
C GLY A 67 -10.43 -24.49 2.86
N ASP A 68 -9.19 -24.17 3.24
CA ASP A 68 -8.87 -23.20 4.29
C ASP A 68 -9.29 -21.77 3.96
N THR A 69 -9.40 -21.42 2.68
CA THR A 69 -9.74 -20.06 2.24
C THR A 69 -11.26 -19.80 2.25
N SER A 70 -12.09 -20.82 2.45
CA SER A 70 -13.54 -20.69 2.35
C SER A 70 -14.13 -19.74 3.40
N GLY A 71 -15.02 -18.83 2.95
CA GLY A 71 -15.76 -17.91 3.81
C GLY A 71 -14.94 -16.77 4.41
N PHE A 72 -13.77 -16.47 3.84
CA PHE A 72 -12.97 -15.29 4.17
C PHE A 72 -13.28 -14.13 3.22
N PHE A 73 -13.26 -12.91 3.77
CA PHE A 73 -13.45 -11.69 2.99
C PHE A 73 -12.14 -11.26 2.30
N LEU A 74 -11.01 -11.52 2.97
CA LEU A 74 -9.67 -11.17 2.51
C LEU A 74 -8.69 -12.29 2.82
N VAL A 75 -7.83 -12.62 1.87
CA VAL A 75 -6.75 -13.62 2.03
C VAL A 75 -5.40 -13.00 1.69
N CYS A 76 -4.43 -13.17 2.60
CA CYS A 76 -3.03 -12.86 2.37
C CYS A 76 -2.17 -14.12 2.51
N ALA A 77 -1.29 -14.38 1.55
CA ALA A 77 -0.27 -15.42 1.67
C ALA A 77 1.12 -14.81 1.71
N ALA A 78 1.88 -15.16 2.74
CA ALA A 78 3.23 -14.68 2.99
C ALA A 78 4.12 -15.83 3.48
N THR A 79 4.04 -16.99 2.80
CA THR A 79 4.89 -18.14 3.09
C THR A 79 6.17 -18.11 2.26
N ASP A 80 7.21 -18.80 2.73
CA ASP A 80 8.47 -18.99 2.00
C ASP A 80 8.35 -20.00 0.84
N PHE A 81 7.16 -20.58 0.61
CA PHE A 81 6.92 -21.63 -0.37
C PHE A 81 6.05 -21.10 -1.53
N PRO A 82 6.65 -20.73 -2.68
CA PRO A 82 5.91 -20.18 -3.81
C PRO A 82 4.79 -21.09 -4.32
N GLN A 83 4.99 -22.40 -4.30
CA GLN A 83 3.97 -23.38 -4.71
C GLN A 83 2.73 -23.33 -3.80
N THR A 84 2.93 -23.16 -2.50
CA THR A 84 1.85 -23.00 -1.53
C THR A 84 1.13 -21.68 -1.75
N ASN A 85 1.87 -20.59 -1.99
CA ASN A 85 1.31 -19.27 -2.28
C ASN A 85 0.40 -19.28 -3.54
N THR A 86 0.86 -19.88 -4.65
CA THR A 86 0.03 -20.03 -5.86
C THR A 86 -1.21 -20.89 -5.62
N ARG A 87 -1.09 -21.96 -4.82
CA ARG A 87 -2.24 -22.81 -4.47
C ARG A 87 -3.29 -22.03 -3.66
N ILE A 88 -2.85 -21.23 -2.69
CA ILE A 88 -3.74 -20.34 -1.91
C ILE A 88 -4.45 -19.34 -2.84
N PHE A 89 -3.75 -18.75 -3.80
CA PHE A 89 -4.36 -17.84 -4.77
C PHE A 89 -5.47 -18.50 -5.57
N LYS A 90 -5.21 -19.69 -6.13
CA LYS A 90 -6.20 -20.43 -6.92
C LYS A 90 -7.44 -20.77 -6.09
N GLU A 91 -7.23 -21.34 -4.91
CA GLU A 91 -8.36 -21.69 -4.04
C GLU A 91 -9.16 -20.45 -3.62
N ALA A 92 -8.49 -19.38 -3.18
CA ALA A 92 -9.17 -18.17 -2.74
C ALA A 92 -9.91 -17.47 -3.88
N HIS A 93 -9.21 -17.17 -4.98
CA HIS A 93 -9.72 -16.31 -6.04
C HIS A 93 -10.52 -17.08 -7.10
N GLU A 94 -10.00 -18.21 -7.57
CA GLU A 94 -10.59 -18.94 -8.71
C GLU A 94 -11.70 -19.90 -8.26
N GLU A 95 -11.55 -20.55 -7.11
CA GLU A 95 -12.53 -21.54 -6.62
C GLU A 95 -13.57 -20.92 -5.69
N ASN A 96 -13.14 -20.11 -4.71
CA ASN A 96 -14.02 -19.50 -3.71
C ASN A 96 -14.51 -18.09 -4.07
N GLY A 97 -14.04 -17.50 -5.18
CA GLY A 97 -14.51 -16.20 -5.66
C GLY A 97 -14.16 -15.02 -4.74
N ILE A 98 -13.10 -15.10 -3.95
CA ILE A 98 -12.67 -14.03 -3.04
C ILE A 98 -12.03 -12.91 -3.87
N ASP A 99 -12.60 -11.71 -3.79
CA ASP A 99 -12.12 -10.54 -4.53
C ASP A 99 -10.85 -9.92 -3.93
N LEU A 100 -10.55 -10.14 -2.65
CA LEU A 100 -9.41 -9.55 -1.95
C LEU A 100 -8.34 -10.60 -1.67
N VAL A 101 -7.39 -10.75 -2.59
CA VAL A 101 -6.26 -11.67 -2.43
C VAL A 101 -4.94 -10.92 -2.64
N ASN A 102 -4.01 -11.09 -1.69
CA ASN A 102 -2.65 -10.56 -1.80
C ASN A 102 -1.62 -11.65 -1.51
N ILE A 103 -0.89 -12.03 -2.56
CA ILE A 103 0.24 -12.94 -2.48
C ILE A 103 1.53 -12.13 -2.48
N VAL A 104 2.29 -12.23 -1.40
CA VAL A 104 3.52 -11.44 -1.23
C VAL A 104 4.49 -11.73 -2.37
N ASP A 105 5.04 -10.65 -2.95
CA ASP A 105 6.01 -10.66 -4.05
C ASP A 105 5.56 -11.32 -5.37
N VAL A 106 4.28 -11.72 -5.50
CA VAL A 106 3.71 -12.30 -6.73
C VAL A 106 2.58 -11.42 -7.27
N ALA A 107 2.95 -10.31 -7.92
CA ALA A 107 1.98 -9.32 -8.42
C ALA A 107 0.87 -9.87 -9.36
N PRO A 108 1.14 -10.83 -10.27
CA PRO A 108 0.08 -11.42 -11.10
C PRO A 108 -0.98 -12.20 -10.31
N GLU A 109 -0.63 -12.66 -9.11
CA GLU A 109 -1.51 -13.39 -8.18
C GLU A 109 -2.06 -12.46 -7.10
N CYS A 110 -2.25 -11.16 -7.41
CA CYS A 110 -2.82 -10.19 -6.49
C CYS A 110 -4.02 -9.46 -7.11
N THR A 111 -5.04 -9.20 -6.30
CA THR A 111 -6.14 -8.28 -6.67
C THR A 111 -5.97 -6.89 -6.03
N PHE A 112 -5.18 -6.81 -4.97
CA PHE A 112 -4.77 -5.56 -4.35
C PHE A 112 -3.30 -5.63 -3.90
N ALA A 113 -2.68 -4.45 -3.78
CA ALA A 113 -1.36 -4.28 -3.18
C ALA A 113 -1.50 -3.57 -1.83
N SER A 114 -0.71 -4.01 -0.84
CA SER A 114 -0.49 -3.24 0.37
C SER A 114 0.21 -1.93 0.02
N THR A 115 -0.18 -0.85 0.71
CA THR A 115 0.45 0.47 0.57
C THR A 115 1.24 0.81 1.83
N SER A 116 2.16 1.76 1.72
CA SER A 116 2.81 2.33 2.90
C SER A 116 1.81 3.25 3.61
N ILE A 117 1.78 3.24 4.94
CA ILE A 117 0.87 4.09 5.72
C ILE A 117 1.64 4.94 6.73
N VAL A 118 1.19 6.18 6.92
CA VAL A 118 1.53 7.05 8.04
C VAL A 118 0.24 7.32 8.79
N VAL A 119 0.20 6.97 10.07
CA VAL A 119 -0.95 7.23 10.93
C VAL A 119 -0.63 8.45 11.78
N LEU A 120 -1.38 9.53 11.57
CA LEU A 120 -1.47 10.66 12.49
C LEU A 120 -2.68 10.44 13.39
N ASP A 121 -2.70 11.08 14.56
CA ASP A 121 -3.79 10.99 15.57
C ASP A 121 -5.19 10.88 14.93
N LYS A 122 -5.49 11.75 13.97
CA LYS A 122 -6.81 11.86 13.33
C LYS A 122 -6.85 11.58 11.83
N VAL A 123 -5.70 11.34 11.21
CA VAL A 123 -5.60 11.26 9.75
C VAL A 123 -4.64 10.16 9.37
N SER A 124 -5.07 9.28 8.49
CA SER A 124 -4.23 8.27 7.86
C SER A 124 -3.81 8.72 6.46
N ILE A 125 -2.53 8.53 6.15
CA ILE A 125 -1.92 8.86 4.86
C ILE A 125 -1.35 7.58 4.27
N SER A 126 -1.88 7.13 3.13
CA SER A 126 -1.32 6.02 2.36
C SER A 126 -0.41 6.54 1.24
N ILE A 127 0.66 5.81 0.94
CA ILE A 127 1.64 6.14 -0.10
C ILE A 127 1.87 4.91 -0.95
N SER A 128 1.73 5.06 -2.26
CA SER A 128 1.97 4.01 -3.25
C SER A 128 2.80 4.55 -4.40
N THR A 129 3.82 3.78 -4.79
CA THR A 129 4.61 4.01 -6.00
C THR A 129 4.20 3.06 -7.13
N SER A 130 3.01 2.46 -7.04
CA SER A 130 2.49 1.43 -7.95
C SER A 130 3.50 0.30 -8.24
N GLY A 131 4.26 -0.10 -7.21
CA GLY A 131 5.30 -1.14 -7.31
C GLY A 131 6.60 -0.71 -8.00
N LYS A 132 6.73 0.54 -8.46
CA LYS A 132 7.93 1.01 -9.19
C LYS A 132 9.16 1.12 -8.29
N SER A 133 8.99 1.63 -7.06
CA SER A 133 10.11 1.80 -6.13
C SER A 133 9.66 1.74 -4.66
N PRO A 134 9.86 0.59 -3.98
CA PRO A 134 9.67 0.49 -2.54
C PRO A 134 10.60 1.41 -1.75
N ALA A 135 11.85 1.60 -2.20
CA ALA A 135 12.80 2.48 -1.54
C ALA A 135 12.37 3.96 -1.59
N MET A 136 11.84 4.43 -2.72
CA MET A 136 11.29 5.80 -2.80
C MET A 136 10.02 5.95 -1.96
N CYS A 137 9.18 4.90 -1.93
CA CYS A 137 8.01 4.87 -1.05
C CYS A 137 8.41 5.05 0.42
N LYS A 138 9.44 4.31 0.87
CA LYS A 138 10.03 4.43 2.21
C LYS A 138 10.50 5.87 2.50
N ARG A 139 11.23 6.50 1.57
CA ARG A 139 11.70 7.89 1.73
C ARG A 139 10.59 8.92 1.80
N MET A 140 9.55 8.78 0.98
CA MET A 140 8.38 9.66 1.05
C MET A 140 7.61 9.48 2.36
N ARG A 141 7.48 8.24 2.84
CA ARG A 141 6.89 7.94 4.15
C ARG A 141 7.68 8.62 5.27
N GLU A 142 9.00 8.44 5.33
CA GLU A 142 9.86 9.05 6.35
C GLU A 142 9.79 10.57 6.34
N TYR A 143 9.73 11.18 5.15
CA TYR A 143 9.53 12.62 5.03
C TYR A 143 8.17 13.06 5.58
N ILE A 144 7.08 12.37 5.21
CA ILE A 144 5.72 12.70 5.67
C ILE A 144 5.61 12.50 7.20
N GLU A 145 6.21 11.43 7.73
CA GLU A 145 6.37 11.20 9.17
C GLU A 145 7.10 12.37 9.83
N SER A 146 8.28 12.74 9.33
CA SER A 146 9.05 13.85 9.91
C SER A 146 8.34 15.21 9.79
N LYS A 147 7.55 15.41 8.72
CA LYS A 147 6.84 16.67 8.47
C LYS A 147 5.63 16.85 9.38
N PHE A 148 4.91 15.77 9.66
CA PHE A 148 3.65 15.82 10.39
C PHE A 148 3.69 15.19 11.80
N CYS A 149 4.77 14.51 12.17
CA CYS A 149 4.87 13.74 13.41
C CYS A 149 6.07 14.12 14.28
N ARG A 150 5.82 14.16 15.60
CA ARG A 150 6.81 13.93 16.67
C ARG A 150 6.80 12.49 17.20
N ASP A 151 5.74 11.71 16.94
CA ASP A 151 5.56 10.34 17.46
C ASP A 151 4.78 9.45 16.46
N ALA A 152 5.46 8.87 15.46
CA ALA A 152 4.82 8.03 14.45
C ALA A 152 4.50 6.63 15.02
N ILE A 153 3.22 6.24 15.01
CA ILE A 153 2.83 4.83 15.18
C ILE A 153 3.21 4.10 13.89
N ASN A 154 4.43 3.54 13.91
CA ASN A 154 4.93 2.36 13.16
C ASN A 154 6.38 2.55 12.68
N HIS A 155 7.33 2.43 13.61
CA HIS A 155 8.65 1.89 13.30
C HIS A 155 8.70 0.43 13.74
N LEU A 156 8.51 -0.48 12.78
CA LEU A 156 9.09 -1.82 12.88
C LEU A 156 10.44 -1.72 12.15
N GLU A 157 11.48 -1.34 12.91
CA GLU A 157 12.83 -1.09 12.41
C GLU A 157 13.44 -2.34 11.75
N ASP A 158 14.21 -2.11 10.68
CA ASP A 158 15.12 -3.05 10.01
C ASP A 158 16.13 -3.60 11.06
N GLU A 159 16.22 -4.92 11.24
CA GLU A 159 17.18 -5.60 12.14
C GLU A 159 18.65 -5.51 11.65
N SER A 160 19.23 -4.31 11.52
CA SER A 160 20.64 -4.17 11.12
C SER A 160 21.53 -3.30 12.01
N HIS A 161 21.04 -2.79 13.14
CA HIS A 161 21.88 -2.06 14.10
C HIS A 161 21.64 -2.46 15.56
N TRP A 162 22.10 -3.66 15.94
CA TRP A 162 22.40 -3.95 17.36
C TRP A 162 23.74 -3.29 17.74
N SER A 163 23.72 -1.99 17.98
CA SER A 163 24.79 -1.32 18.74
C SER A 163 24.29 -1.06 20.15
N ALA A 164 24.78 -1.87 21.09
CA ALA A 164 24.58 -1.71 22.52
C ALA A 164 25.04 -0.33 22.98
N SER A 165 24.11 0.62 23.22
CA SER A 165 24.33 1.83 24.01
C SER A 165 23.01 2.57 24.28
N ASN A 166 22.54 2.45 25.53
CA ASN A 166 21.75 3.41 26.31
C ASN A 166 20.33 3.83 25.84
N ASN A 167 19.35 3.20 26.49
CA ASN A 167 18.12 3.81 27.00
C ASN A 167 17.07 4.30 25.99
N ILE A 168 16.68 3.44 25.04
CA ILE A 168 15.46 3.63 24.24
C ILE A 168 14.33 2.84 24.91
N GLN A 169 13.24 3.54 25.23
CA GLN A 169 12.01 2.95 25.75
C GLN A 169 11.57 1.77 24.89
N LYS A 170 11.27 0.65 25.55
CA LYS A 170 10.55 -0.48 24.95
C LYS A 170 9.40 0.07 24.11
N THR A 171 9.25 -0.40 22.87
CA THR A 171 8.03 -0.22 22.09
C THR A 171 6.85 -0.55 23.01
N PRO A 172 5.87 0.36 23.21
CA PRO A 172 4.78 0.08 24.12
C PRO A 172 4.05 -1.15 23.62
N VAL A 173 3.89 -2.13 24.52
CA VAL A 173 3.01 -3.27 24.30
C VAL A 173 1.61 -2.68 24.21
N MET A 174 0.97 -2.80 23.03
CA MET A 174 -0.33 -2.19 22.78
C MET A 174 -1.39 -2.74 23.74
N GLU A 175 -2.18 -1.85 24.33
CA GLU A 175 -3.25 -2.16 25.28
C GLU A 175 -4.60 -2.31 24.52
N GLU A 176 -5.60 -2.95 25.13
CA GLU A 176 -6.93 -3.15 24.51
C GLU A 176 -7.59 -1.83 24.04
N HIS A 177 -7.27 -0.71 24.68
CA HIS A 177 -7.77 0.61 24.31
C HIS A 177 -7.16 1.19 23.02
N ASP A 178 -6.00 0.69 22.56
CA ASP A 178 -5.36 1.17 21.32
C ASP A 178 -6.14 0.72 20.05
N PHE A 179 -6.98 -0.33 20.18
CA PHE A 179 -7.82 -0.85 19.10
C PHE A 179 -9.13 -0.07 18.90
N GLU A 180 -9.47 0.88 19.78
CA GLU A 180 -10.67 1.72 19.61
C GLU A 180 -10.47 2.79 18.51
N SER A 181 -9.22 3.13 18.16
CA SER A 181 -8.90 4.01 17.03
C SER A 181 -8.87 3.21 15.73
N LYS A 182 -9.95 3.28 14.95
CA LYS A 182 -10.13 2.55 13.69
C LYS A 182 -9.22 3.11 12.60
N VAL A 183 -7.99 2.60 12.52
CA VAL A 183 -7.11 2.94 11.39
C VAL A 183 -7.64 2.22 10.15
N PRO A 184 -8.06 2.94 9.09
CA PRO A 184 -8.60 2.30 7.91
C PRO A 184 -7.51 1.53 7.15
N TYR A 185 -7.83 0.39 6.54
CA TYR A 185 -6.83 -0.48 5.89
C TYR A 185 -6.54 -0.01 4.45
N PRO A 186 -5.36 0.55 4.14
CA PRO A 186 -5.13 1.15 2.84
C PRO A 186 -4.67 0.12 1.80
N VAL A 187 -5.31 0.15 0.65
CA VAL A 187 -5.00 -0.74 -0.47
C VAL A 187 -4.85 0.04 -1.78
N GLY A 188 -4.02 -0.49 -2.67
CA GLY A 188 -4.05 -0.13 -4.09
C GLY A 188 -4.68 -1.27 -4.88
N PHE A 189 -5.89 -1.13 -5.39
CA PHE A 189 -6.51 -2.17 -6.20
C PHE A 189 -5.84 -2.30 -7.58
N LEU A 190 -5.63 -3.54 -8.01
CA LEU A 190 -5.09 -3.90 -9.32
C LEU A 190 -6.25 -4.10 -10.30
N ILE A 191 -6.74 -2.99 -10.86
CA ILE A 191 -7.98 -2.97 -11.66
C ILE A 191 -7.78 -2.86 -13.17
N GLU A 192 -6.53 -2.92 -13.65
CA GLU A 192 -6.24 -2.89 -15.09
C GLU A 192 -6.97 -4.03 -15.81
N GLY A 193 -7.79 -3.68 -16.81
CA GLY A 193 -8.59 -4.63 -17.58
C GLY A 193 -9.80 -5.23 -16.85
N ARG A 194 -9.94 -5.01 -15.54
CA ARG A 194 -11.09 -5.49 -14.73
C ARG A 194 -12.34 -4.65 -15.00
N GLN A 195 -13.50 -5.29 -14.94
CA GLN A 195 -14.80 -4.61 -15.05
C GLN A 195 -15.12 -3.92 -13.72
N CYS A 196 -15.41 -2.63 -13.77
CA CYS A 196 -15.94 -1.84 -12.66
C CYS A 196 -17.29 -1.26 -13.09
N MET A 197 -18.19 -1.06 -12.14
CA MET A 197 -19.53 -0.56 -12.40
C MET A 197 -19.80 0.73 -11.64
N THR A 198 -20.49 1.66 -12.29
CA THR A 198 -21.03 2.84 -11.61
C THR A 198 -22.54 2.91 -11.77
N VAL A 199 -23.22 3.29 -10.68
CA VAL A 199 -24.68 3.44 -10.62
C VAL A 199 -25.00 4.84 -10.13
N GLY A 200 -25.58 5.67 -11.00
CA GLY A 200 -25.85 7.06 -10.69
C GLY A 200 -25.14 8.07 -11.59
N LYS A 201 -25.22 9.35 -11.25
CA LYS A 201 -24.80 10.48 -12.12
C LYS A 201 -24.21 11.68 -11.36
N SER A 202 -23.88 11.54 -10.08
CA SER A 202 -23.25 12.59 -9.29
C SER A 202 -21.89 13.04 -9.85
N HIS A 203 -21.48 14.23 -9.42
CA HIS A 203 -20.17 14.78 -9.78
C HIS A 203 -19.05 13.91 -9.21
N GLU A 204 -19.19 13.46 -7.96
CA GLU A 204 -18.27 12.59 -7.26
C GLU A 204 -18.08 11.27 -8.01
N LEU A 205 -19.16 10.66 -8.52
CA LEU A 205 -19.06 9.47 -9.38
C LEU A 205 -18.29 9.75 -10.66
N SER A 206 -18.47 10.93 -11.26
CA SER A 206 -17.74 11.31 -12.48
C SER A 206 -16.22 11.40 -12.20
N GLU A 207 -15.82 11.89 -11.02
CA GLU A 207 -14.42 11.86 -10.59
C GLU A 207 -13.90 10.43 -10.41
N ARG A 208 -14.70 9.52 -9.82
CA ARG A 208 -14.35 8.10 -9.68
C ARG A 208 -14.16 7.44 -11.04
N VAL A 209 -15.05 7.69 -12.00
CA VAL A 209 -14.93 7.18 -13.38
C VAL A 209 -13.63 7.63 -14.04
N ASN A 210 -13.26 8.91 -13.89
CA ASN A 210 -11.99 9.41 -14.40
C ASN A 210 -10.80 8.67 -13.78
N LEU A 211 -10.82 8.45 -12.46
CA LEU A 211 -9.76 7.71 -11.77
C LEU A 211 -9.71 6.23 -12.18
N LEU A 212 -10.85 5.57 -12.37
CA LEU A 212 -10.95 4.20 -12.88
C LEU A 212 -10.32 4.07 -14.27
N HIS A 213 -10.63 4.98 -15.18
CA HIS A 213 -10.02 5.00 -16.51
C HIS A 213 -8.50 5.22 -16.46
N ARG A 214 -8.02 6.10 -15.58
CA ARG A 214 -6.57 6.30 -15.36
C ARG A 214 -5.88 5.05 -14.83
N CYS A 215 -6.60 4.19 -14.10
CA CYS A 215 -6.12 2.90 -13.62
C CYS A 215 -6.29 1.75 -14.63
N GLY A 216 -6.81 2.03 -15.83
CA GLY A 216 -7.00 1.04 -16.89
C GLY A 216 -8.21 0.12 -16.71
N ALA A 217 -9.17 0.47 -15.86
CA ALA A 217 -10.39 -0.31 -15.68
C ALA A 217 -11.36 -0.17 -16.86
N LYS A 218 -12.14 -1.24 -17.10
CA LYS A 218 -13.28 -1.21 -18.02
C LYS A 218 -14.51 -0.78 -17.21
N VAL A 219 -15.08 0.38 -17.54
CA VAL A 219 -16.17 0.97 -16.75
C VAL A 219 -17.51 0.76 -17.45
N LYS A 220 -18.47 0.15 -16.74
CA LYS A 220 -19.87 0.04 -17.16
C LYS A 220 -20.72 0.98 -16.32
N MET A 221 -21.39 1.95 -16.96
CA MET A 221 -22.31 2.86 -16.28
C MET A 221 -23.75 2.36 -16.44
N THR A 222 -24.54 2.39 -15.37
CA THR A 222 -25.96 2.03 -15.39
C THR A 222 -26.77 2.96 -14.48
N ASN A 223 -28.08 3.05 -14.73
CA ASN A 223 -29.04 3.70 -13.83
C ASN A 223 -29.88 2.68 -13.06
N ASP A 224 -29.70 1.39 -13.35
CA ASP A 224 -30.43 0.31 -12.70
C ASP A 224 -29.80 0.00 -11.34
N ALA A 225 -30.61 0.07 -10.29
CA ALA A 225 -30.18 -0.08 -8.90
C ALA A 225 -29.98 -1.56 -8.49
N LEU A 226 -30.33 -2.51 -9.37
CA LEU A 226 -30.13 -3.93 -9.13
C LEU A 226 -28.64 -4.29 -9.25
N MET A 227 -27.94 -4.24 -8.11
CA MET A 227 -26.53 -4.61 -7.95
C MET A 227 -26.31 -6.14 -7.83
N GLN A 228 -27.37 -6.88 -7.51
CA GLN A 228 -27.32 -8.31 -7.26
C GLN A 228 -26.85 -9.08 -8.52
N ASN A 229 -25.86 -9.96 -8.34
CA ASN A 229 -25.23 -10.76 -9.41
C ASN A 229 -24.37 -9.99 -10.43
N SER A 230 -23.93 -8.77 -10.12
CA SER A 230 -22.91 -8.10 -10.94
C SER A 230 -21.56 -8.82 -10.79
N SER A 231 -20.94 -9.18 -11.91
CA SER A 231 -19.55 -9.68 -11.97
C SER A 231 -18.50 -8.55 -11.95
N ALA A 232 -18.92 -7.33 -11.58
CA ALA A 232 -18.01 -6.20 -11.45
C ALA A 232 -17.11 -6.37 -10.22
N PHE A 233 -15.83 -6.07 -10.40
CA PHE A 233 -14.84 -6.13 -9.34
C PHE A 233 -15.02 -5.00 -8.31
N LEU A 234 -15.29 -3.77 -8.78
CA LEU A 234 -15.63 -2.63 -7.93
C LEU A 234 -16.95 -2.02 -8.38
N ILE A 235 -17.76 -1.59 -7.42
CA ILE A 235 -19.04 -0.94 -7.63
C ILE A 235 -19.02 0.42 -6.93
N PHE A 236 -19.42 1.47 -7.64
CA PHE A 236 -19.54 2.83 -7.11
C PHE A 236 -20.97 3.32 -7.29
N THR A 237 -21.57 3.87 -6.25
CA THR A 237 -22.96 4.34 -6.31
C THR A 237 -23.17 5.59 -5.48
N ASP A 238 -24.04 6.49 -5.97
CA ASP A 238 -24.53 7.66 -5.23
C ASP A 238 -25.95 7.46 -4.67
N ALA A 239 -26.59 6.34 -5.02
CA ALA A 239 -27.88 5.96 -4.47
C ALA A 239 -27.72 5.43 -3.04
N GLU A 240 -28.72 5.70 -2.19
CA GLU A 240 -28.89 5.00 -0.91
C GLU A 240 -29.14 3.51 -1.20
N CYS A 241 -28.09 2.71 -1.31
CA CYS A 241 -28.23 1.26 -1.52
C CYS A 241 -28.84 0.64 -0.26
N ARG A 242 -30.07 0.11 -0.40
CA ARG A 242 -30.75 -0.60 0.68
C ARG A 242 -30.40 -2.09 0.76
N GLU A 243 -29.70 -2.66 -0.22
CA GLU A 243 -29.54 -4.12 -0.32
C GLU A 243 -28.20 -4.51 -0.97
N TYR A 244 -27.08 -4.36 -0.24
CA TYR A 244 -25.85 -5.10 -0.54
C TYR A 244 -25.48 -5.91 0.71
N ASP A 245 -25.18 -7.19 0.54
CA ASP A 245 -24.99 -8.17 1.64
C ASP A 245 -23.60 -8.10 2.29
N GLY A 246 -22.77 -7.14 1.86
CA GLY A 246 -21.42 -6.95 2.36
C GLY A 246 -20.35 -7.90 1.80
N SER A 247 -20.70 -8.71 0.80
CA SER A 247 -19.75 -9.59 0.08
C SER A 247 -19.02 -8.87 -1.07
N GLN A 248 -19.72 -7.97 -1.78
CA GLN A 248 -19.16 -7.22 -2.90
C GLN A 248 -18.35 -5.99 -2.46
N LEU A 249 -17.40 -5.57 -3.29
CA LEU A 249 -16.65 -4.33 -3.09
C LEU A 249 -17.45 -3.11 -3.59
N VAL A 250 -18.07 -2.38 -2.66
CA VAL A 250 -18.95 -1.23 -2.93
C VAL A 250 -18.46 0.03 -2.23
N GLU A 251 -18.34 1.13 -2.98
CA GLU A 251 -18.23 2.50 -2.46
C GLU A 251 -19.58 3.24 -2.62
N LEU A 252 -20.05 3.80 -1.51
CA LEU A 252 -21.18 4.73 -1.46
C LEU A 252 -20.62 6.16 -1.44
N THR A 253 -20.71 6.90 -2.54
CA THR A 253 -20.08 8.23 -2.63
C THR A 253 -20.73 9.25 -1.69
N THR A 254 -22.00 9.08 -1.37
CA THR A 254 -22.77 9.95 -0.46
C THR A 254 -22.54 9.62 1.01
N ASN A 255 -22.14 8.38 1.33
CA ASN A 255 -21.79 7.97 2.68
C ASN A 255 -20.65 6.93 2.64
N PRO A 256 -19.39 7.38 2.49
CA PRO A 256 -18.24 6.51 2.25
C PRO A 256 -18.02 5.43 3.32
N MET A 257 -18.38 5.73 4.58
CA MET A 257 -18.19 4.80 5.70
C MET A 257 -19.19 3.63 5.71
N CYS A 258 -20.30 3.76 4.99
CA CYS A 258 -21.30 2.71 4.87
C CYS A 258 -20.99 1.69 3.77
N GLY A 259 -19.92 1.87 2.99
CA GLY A 259 -19.46 0.89 1.99
C GLY A 259 -18.49 -0.14 2.57
N THR A 260 -18.07 -1.09 1.73
CA THR A 260 -16.96 -2.01 2.06
C THR A 260 -15.59 -1.39 1.82
N PHE A 261 -15.54 -0.31 1.03
CA PHE A 261 -14.37 0.51 0.85
C PHE A 261 -14.78 1.95 0.52
N TYR A 262 -13.82 2.86 0.58
CA TYR A 262 -13.99 4.20 0.04
C TYR A 262 -12.69 4.73 -0.60
N THR A 263 -12.85 5.68 -1.50
CA THR A 263 -11.73 6.37 -2.15
C THR A 263 -11.31 7.58 -1.31
N PRO A 264 -10.04 7.69 -0.90
CA PRO A 264 -9.56 8.81 -0.09
C PRO A 264 -9.43 10.10 -0.91
N LEU A 265 -9.14 11.21 -0.24
CA LEU A 265 -8.56 12.38 -0.92
C LEU A 265 -7.21 11.96 -1.52
N THR A 266 -6.89 12.42 -2.72
CA THR A 266 -5.67 11.97 -3.40
C THR A 266 -4.75 13.11 -3.81
N VAL A 267 -3.46 12.83 -3.80
CA VAL A 267 -2.41 13.56 -4.54
C VAL A 267 -1.80 12.57 -5.51
N ILE A 268 -1.82 12.87 -6.80
CA ILE A 268 -1.37 11.94 -7.84
C ILE A 268 -0.35 12.62 -8.76
N ASP A 269 0.84 12.02 -8.87
CA ASP A 269 1.83 12.35 -9.90
C ASP A 269 2.24 11.07 -10.64
N ARG A 270 1.59 10.81 -11.77
CA ARG A 270 1.71 9.55 -12.55
C ARG A 270 1.40 8.33 -11.68
N ASP A 271 2.39 7.49 -11.39
CA ASP A 271 2.24 6.27 -10.57
C ASP A 271 2.53 6.50 -9.07
N LEU A 272 2.88 7.73 -8.67
CA LEU A 272 2.83 8.16 -7.28
C LEU A 272 1.38 8.48 -6.92
N VAL A 273 0.86 7.79 -5.93
CA VAL A 273 -0.47 8.03 -5.36
C VAL A 273 -0.32 8.16 -3.86
N ILE A 274 -0.73 9.31 -3.32
CA ILE A 274 -0.84 9.54 -1.88
C ILE A 274 -2.32 9.68 -1.55
N GLY A 275 -2.85 8.79 -0.72
CA GLY A 275 -4.23 8.83 -0.22
C GLY A 275 -4.28 9.45 1.17
N ILE A 276 -5.22 10.34 1.43
CA ILE A 276 -5.40 11.01 2.72
C ILE A 276 -6.86 10.83 3.16
N THR A 277 -7.05 10.30 4.36
CA THR A 277 -8.38 10.07 4.94
C THR A 277 -8.40 10.40 6.43
N PRO A 278 -9.50 10.95 6.97
CA PRO A 278 -9.66 10.97 8.42
C PRO A 278 -9.80 9.54 8.98
N ASN A 279 -9.49 9.36 10.26
CA ASN A 279 -9.69 8.10 10.97
C ASN A 279 -11.15 7.94 11.42
N LEU A 280 -11.82 9.05 11.75
CA LEU A 280 -13.24 9.10 12.10
C LEU A 280 -14.02 10.01 11.13
N ASP A 281 -15.30 9.69 10.94
CA ASP A 281 -16.19 10.50 10.11
C ASP A 281 -16.71 11.72 10.87
N SER A 282 -15.81 12.68 11.10
CA SER A 282 -16.12 13.94 11.77
C SER A 282 -15.71 15.14 10.92
N LYS A 283 -16.49 16.21 11.01
CA LYS A 283 -16.26 17.44 10.23
C LYS A 283 -14.87 18.03 10.46
N SER A 284 -14.35 17.97 11.69
CA SER A 284 -13.02 18.51 12.05
C SER A 284 -11.90 17.70 11.42
N GLU A 285 -12.00 16.36 11.43
CA GLU A 285 -10.98 15.50 10.83
C GLU A 285 -10.96 15.60 9.31
N TRP A 286 -12.13 15.69 8.67
CA TRP A 286 -12.21 15.99 7.23
C TRP A 286 -11.58 17.34 6.87
N GLN A 287 -11.73 18.37 7.70
CA GLN A 287 -11.05 19.64 7.50
C GLN A 287 -9.52 19.51 7.63
N GLN A 288 -9.04 18.71 8.59
CA GLN A 288 -7.62 18.42 8.75
C GLN A 288 -7.06 17.64 7.56
N ALA A 289 -7.75 16.58 7.13
CA ALA A 289 -7.39 15.78 5.97
C ALA A 289 -7.27 16.64 4.69
N LYS A 290 -8.21 17.57 4.46
CA LYS A 290 -8.16 18.51 3.32
C LYS A 290 -6.95 19.46 3.39
N ARG A 291 -6.59 19.96 4.58
CA ARG A 291 -5.41 20.81 4.75
C ARG A 291 -4.12 20.05 4.46
N ILE A 292 -4.00 18.83 4.99
CA ILE A 292 -2.86 17.94 4.75
C ILE A 292 -2.75 17.60 3.27
N GLN A 293 -3.87 17.26 2.62
CA GLN A 293 -3.89 16.97 1.19
C GLN A 293 -3.41 18.17 0.35
N ALA A 294 -3.84 19.40 0.66
CA ALA A 294 -3.41 20.59 -0.07
C ALA A 294 -1.91 20.91 0.09
N ASP A 295 -1.37 20.71 1.30
CA ASP A 295 0.06 20.86 1.57
C ASP A 295 0.88 19.78 0.82
N LEU A 296 0.43 18.53 0.87
CA LEU A 296 1.06 17.43 0.12
C LEU A 296 0.95 17.60 -1.40
N ALA A 297 -0.16 18.15 -1.91
CA ALA A 297 -0.30 18.47 -3.33
C ALA A 297 0.75 19.49 -3.77
N THR A 298 1.00 20.52 -2.96
CA THR A 298 2.06 21.52 -3.22
C THR A 298 3.45 20.87 -3.29
N GLN A 299 3.70 19.86 -2.46
CA GLN A 299 4.98 19.14 -2.41
C GLN A 299 5.15 18.11 -3.52
N PHE A 300 4.12 17.34 -3.87
CA PHE A 300 4.27 16.12 -4.68
C PHE A 300 3.64 16.21 -6.07
N GLU A 301 2.61 17.03 -6.26
CA GLU A 301 1.88 17.07 -7.53
C GLU A 301 2.66 17.82 -8.61
N SER A 302 2.94 17.17 -9.73
CA SER A 302 3.67 17.76 -10.86
C SER A 302 5.07 18.29 -10.51
N ARG A 303 5.70 17.77 -9.45
CA ARG A 303 7.04 18.17 -8.97
C ARG A 303 8.17 17.27 -9.50
N GLY A 304 7.82 16.25 -10.28
CA GLY A 304 8.78 15.37 -10.96
C GLY A 304 9.01 14.03 -10.27
N TYR A 305 8.34 13.74 -9.16
CA TYR A 305 8.39 12.44 -8.50
C TYR A 305 7.84 11.33 -9.38
N GLY A 306 6.75 11.58 -10.10
CA GLY A 306 6.20 10.62 -11.07
C GLY A 306 7.23 10.26 -12.15
N HIS A 307 7.91 11.26 -12.70
CA HIS A 307 8.99 11.05 -13.68
C HIS A 307 10.19 10.31 -13.10
N PHE A 308 10.52 10.57 -11.84
CA PHE A 308 11.57 9.85 -11.13
C PHE A 308 11.20 8.38 -10.90
N LEU A 309 9.95 8.09 -10.53
CA LEU A 309 9.44 6.73 -10.44
C LEU A 309 9.44 6.02 -11.78
N ASP A 310 9.10 6.70 -12.89
CA ASP A 310 9.19 6.15 -14.25
C ASP A 310 10.63 5.71 -14.56
N LEU A 311 11.61 6.55 -14.22
CA LEU A 311 13.03 6.20 -14.37
C LEU A 311 13.37 4.95 -13.57
N LEU A 312 13.08 4.92 -12.26
CA LEU A 312 13.39 3.78 -11.40
C LEU A 312 12.70 2.49 -11.89
N GLY A 313 11.42 2.57 -12.25
CA GLY A 313 10.63 1.46 -12.77
C GLY A 313 11.20 0.90 -14.08
N SER A 314 11.74 1.74 -14.96
CA SER A 314 12.34 1.32 -16.25
C SER A 314 13.56 0.39 -16.09
N PHE A 315 14.23 0.44 -14.94
CA PHE A 315 15.37 -0.43 -14.62
C PHE A 315 14.98 -1.69 -13.85
N ARG A 316 13.76 -1.78 -13.30
CA ARG A 316 13.32 -2.87 -12.42
C ARG A 316 13.55 -4.25 -13.03
N SER A 317 13.04 -4.51 -14.24
CA SER A 317 13.21 -5.82 -14.90
C SER A 317 14.68 -6.19 -15.11
N LYS A 318 15.51 -5.23 -15.54
CA LYS A 318 16.95 -5.46 -15.75
C LYS A 318 17.68 -5.77 -14.45
N VAL A 319 17.38 -5.02 -13.39
CA VAL A 319 17.93 -5.23 -12.06
C VAL A 319 17.55 -6.61 -11.51
N MET A 320 16.29 -7.01 -11.66
CA MET A 320 15.80 -8.32 -11.23
C MET A 320 16.50 -9.49 -11.95
N ASN A 321 16.86 -9.30 -13.22
CA ASN A 321 17.52 -10.33 -14.02
C ASN A 321 19.03 -10.40 -13.79
N LEU A 322 19.68 -9.27 -13.51
CA LEU A 322 21.15 -9.18 -13.41
C LEU A 322 21.68 -9.26 -11.98
N ILE A 323 20.88 -8.89 -10.98
CA ILE A 323 21.30 -8.85 -9.58
C ILE A 323 20.51 -9.93 -8.81
N PRO A 324 21.14 -11.04 -8.40
CA PRO A 324 20.43 -12.22 -7.94
C PRO A 324 19.81 -12.04 -6.54
N THR A 325 20.52 -11.36 -5.63
CA THR A 325 20.08 -11.25 -4.23
C THR A 325 19.14 -10.05 -4.03
N GLN A 326 18.16 -10.18 -3.14
CA GLN A 326 17.25 -9.08 -2.79
C GLN A 326 18.00 -7.92 -2.12
N THR A 327 18.98 -8.23 -1.28
CA THR A 327 19.82 -7.23 -0.59
C THR A 327 20.61 -6.37 -1.57
N GLN A 328 21.28 -6.97 -2.56
CA GLN A 328 22.02 -6.20 -3.57
C GLN A 328 21.08 -5.36 -4.44
N ARG A 329 19.87 -5.87 -4.75
CA ARG A 329 18.85 -5.11 -5.49
C ARG A 329 18.37 -3.89 -4.71
N LYS A 330 18.13 -4.04 -3.39
CA LYS A 330 17.79 -2.92 -2.48
C LYS A 330 18.89 -1.87 -2.49
N GLN A 331 20.12 -2.29 -2.24
CA GLN A 331 21.30 -1.42 -2.23
C GLN A 331 21.47 -0.66 -3.55
N PHE A 332 21.34 -1.33 -4.70
CA PHE A 332 21.44 -0.69 -6.01
C PHE A 332 20.46 0.49 -6.18
N PHE A 333 19.19 0.30 -5.80
CA PHE A 333 18.17 1.34 -5.91
C PHE A 333 18.38 2.47 -4.89
N GLU A 334 18.74 2.15 -3.64
CA GLU A 334 19.05 3.14 -2.60
C GLU A 334 20.20 4.05 -3.04
N GLU A 335 21.26 3.49 -3.58
CA GLU A 335 22.37 4.28 -4.06
C GLU A 335 22.02 5.13 -5.31
N ILE A 336 21.00 4.80 -6.12
CA ILE A 336 20.52 5.69 -7.21
C ILE A 336 19.74 6.86 -6.65
N ILE A 337 18.90 6.57 -5.66
CA ILE A 337 18.07 7.53 -4.93
C ILE A 337 18.99 8.53 -4.21
N ASP A 338 20.03 8.07 -3.52
CA ASP A 338 20.90 8.90 -2.69
C ASP A 338 22.01 9.66 -3.44
N GLN A 339 22.15 9.46 -4.74
CA GLN A 339 23.26 10.02 -5.52
C GLN A 339 23.15 11.53 -5.81
N ASN A 340 24.22 12.26 -5.45
CA ASN A 340 24.57 13.58 -5.96
C ASN A 340 25.68 13.45 -7.01
N PHE A 341 25.52 14.09 -8.17
CA PHE A 341 26.39 13.94 -9.34
C PHE A 341 27.68 14.79 -9.29
N LYS A 342 27.96 15.50 -8.19
CA LYS A 342 29.18 16.31 -8.04
C LYS A 342 29.77 16.32 -6.62
N GLY A 343 30.17 15.15 -6.13
CA GLY A 343 31.31 15.02 -5.20
C GLY A 343 31.25 15.68 -3.81
N GLU A 344 30.18 16.38 -3.44
CA GLU A 344 29.97 16.82 -2.07
C GLU A 344 29.23 15.74 -1.26
N LYS A 345 29.76 15.41 -0.08
CA LYS A 345 29.07 14.55 0.88
C LYS A 345 27.75 15.21 1.27
N GLY A 346 26.65 14.67 0.77
CA GLY A 346 25.29 15.02 1.15
C GLY A 346 24.31 14.10 0.42
N SER A 347 23.22 13.69 1.06
CA SER A 347 22.12 12.94 0.43
C SER A 347 21.33 13.86 -0.52
N CYS A 348 20.69 13.29 -1.53
CA CYS A 348 19.74 14.02 -2.36
C CYS A 348 18.63 14.65 -1.48
N CYS A 349 18.39 15.95 -1.63
CA CYS A 349 17.37 16.70 -0.88
C CYS A 349 15.93 16.29 -1.24
N PHE A 350 15.73 15.62 -2.39
CA PHE A 350 14.42 15.33 -3.00
C PHE A 350 13.45 16.50 -3.05
N ASP A 351 13.94 17.74 -2.93
CA ASP A 351 13.09 18.92 -2.82
C ASP A 351 12.16 18.91 -1.58
N PHE A 352 12.43 18.04 -0.60
CA PHE A 352 11.64 17.82 0.62
C PHE A 352 11.72 19.01 1.59
N ASP A 353 12.93 19.51 1.85
CA ASP A 353 13.19 20.62 2.78
C ASP A 353 13.36 21.98 2.09
N ASN A 354 13.51 21.96 0.76
CA ASN A 354 13.74 23.16 -0.04
C ASN A 354 13.15 22.98 -1.45
N LEU A 355 11.94 23.50 -1.67
CA LEU A 355 11.21 23.49 -2.95
C LEU A 355 11.93 24.21 -4.12
N GLY A 356 13.06 24.86 -3.85
CA GLY A 356 13.92 25.50 -4.85
C GLY A 356 15.25 24.76 -5.07
N CYS A 357 15.43 23.56 -4.50
CA CYS A 357 16.71 22.85 -4.49
C CYS A 357 17.22 22.62 -5.92
N SER A 358 18.30 23.28 -6.32
CA SER A 358 18.90 23.19 -7.66
C SER A 358 20.16 22.31 -7.72
N ALA A 359 20.43 21.55 -6.65
CA ALA A 359 21.56 20.64 -6.55
C ALA A 359 21.62 19.68 -7.74
N GLU A 360 22.82 19.36 -8.23
CA GLU A 360 23.00 18.43 -9.35
C GLU A 360 22.90 16.98 -8.84
N CYS A 361 21.68 16.50 -8.66
CA CYS A 361 21.36 15.17 -8.16
C CYS A 361 20.48 14.39 -9.16
N THR A 362 20.39 13.07 -9.00
CA THR A 362 19.60 12.21 -9.89
C THR A 362 18.17 12.72 -10.05
N PHE A 363 17.51 13.06 -8.94
CA PHE A 363 16.14 13.57 -8.93
C PHE A 363 16.01 14.90 -9.69
N ASN A 364 16.87 15.88 -9.42
CA ASN A 364 16.82 17.19 -10.06
C ASN A 364 17.13 17.13 -11.56
N LEU A 365 18.04 16.25 -11.98
CA LEU A 365 18.30 15.99 -13.40
C LEU A 365 17.06 15.39 -14.09
N VAL A 366 16.35 14.48 -13.43
CA VAL A 366 15.11 13.91 -13.99
C VAL A 366 13.99 14.94 -14.06
N ARG A 367 13.73 15.70 -12.98
CA ARG A 367 12.64 16.70 -12.98
C ARG A 367 12.92 17.86 -13.95
N THR A 368 14.19 18.17 -14.25
CA THR A 368 14.59 19.16 -15.27
C THR A 368 14.75 18.57 -16.68
N ARG A 369 14.24 17.34 -16.91
CA ARG A 369 14.20 16.64 -18.21
C ARG A 369 15.58 16.31 -18.82
N ARG A 370 16.61 16.13 -18.00
CA ARG A 370 17.94 15.65 -18.40
C ARG A 370 18.10 14.13 -18.18
N THR A 371 17.05 13.37 -18.50
CA THR A 371 16.93 11.95 -18.17
C THR A 371 17.97 11.06 -18.87
N ASP A 372 18.39 11.40 -20.08
CA ASP A 372 19.34 10.58 -20.86
C ASP A 372 20.71 10.45 -20.18
N GLN A 373 21.21 11.54 -19.59
CA GLN A 373 22.47 11.56 -18.84
C GLN A 373 22.39 10.63 -17.61
N VAL A 374 21.25 10.67 -16.92
CA VAL A 374 21.00 9.83 -15.75
C VAL A 374 20.90 8.36 -16.14
N GLN A 375 20.17 8.03 -17.21
CA GLN A 375 20.05 6.66 -17.70
C GLN A 375 21.41 6.05 -18.06
N GLN A 376 22.29 6.81 -18.73
CA GLN A 376 23.63 6.33 -19.05
C GLN A 376 24.44 6.02 -17.79
N THR A 377 24.35 6.85 -16.76
CA THR A 377 25.03 6.61 -15.49
C THR A 377 24.50 5.36 -14.79
N ILE A 378 23.17 5.21 -14.69
CA ILE A 378 22.56 4.03 -14.08
C ILE A 378 22.96 2.76 -14.83
N LYS A 379 23.01 2.78 -16.17
CA LYS A 379 23.49 1.64 -16.97
C LYS A 379 24.94 1.28 -16.66
N LYS A 380 25.86 2.25 -16.59
CA LYS A 380 27.26 2.01 -16.21
C LYS A 380 27.36 1.43 -14.81
N LYS A 381 26.55 1.92 -13.87
CA LYS A 381 26.52 1.42 -12.51
C LYS A 381 26.00 -0.01 -12.41
N LEU A 382 24.95 -0.34 -13.16
CA LEU A 382 24.41 -1.69 -13.22
C LEU A 382 25.46 -2.70 -13.71
N GLN A 383 26.36 -2.29 -14.61
CA GLN A 383 27.49 -3.13 -15.05
C GLN A 383 28.44 -3.49 -13.90
N THR A 384 28.67 -2.60 -12.93
CA THR A 384 29.55 -2.91 -11.78
C THR A 384 29.02 -4.06 -10.91
N TYR A 385 27.70 -4.21 -10.83
CA TYR A 385 27.06 -5.30 -10.10
C TYR A 385 27.11 -6.63 -10.90
N SER A 386 27.13 -6.58 -12.24
CA SER A 386 27.25 -7.78 -13.06
C SER A 386 28.65 -8.39 -13.10
N TYR A 387 29.71 -7.62 -12.79
CA TYR A 387 31.10 -8.10 -12.77
C TYR A 387 31.56 -8.59 -11.38
N SER A 388 30.69 -8.55 -10.37
CA SER A 388 31.00 -8.97 -9.00
C SER A 388 30.69 -10.46 -8.74
N TYR A 389 30.49 -11.25 -9.80
CA TYR A 389 30.19 -12.69 -9.78
C TYR A 389 31.13 -13.47 -10.69
#